data_AF-A0A7L4R6M8-F1
#
_entry.id   AF-A0A7L4R6M8-F1
#
_cell.length_a   1.000
_cell.length_b   1.000
_cell.length_c   1.000
_cell.angle_alpha   90.00
_cell.angle_beta   90.00
_cell.angle_gamma   90.00
#
_symmetry.space_group_name_H-M   'P 1'
#
loop_
_entity.id
_entity.type
_entity.pdbx_description
1 polymer ?
#
loop_
_entity_poly.entity_id
_entity_poly.type
_entity_poly.pdbx_seq_one_letter_code
_entity_poly.pdbx_strand_id
1 'polypeptide(L)'
;MPTEKEIKQVVDWCEARKKERKLVSMVERNELREKIPWTYRFPLIEIDRPTEAASKTSLVYDSTTKALYQYYMDEWRKIEPEFDIKIK
;
A
#
# COMPACT_ATOMS: atom_id res chain seq x y z
N MET A 1 13.22 -2.86 5.94
CA MET A 1 11.91 -2.19 5.76
C MET A 1 11.71 -1.92 4.27
N PRO A 2 10.52 -1.52 3.76
CA PRO A 2 10.40 -1.24 2.32
C PRO A 2 11.30 -0.07 1.91
N THR A 3 11.92 -0.16 0.74
CA THR A 3 12.67 0.97 0.17
C THR A 3 11.72 2.00 -0.44
N GLU A 4 12.16 3.26 -0.57
CA GLU A 4 11.37 4.31 -1.26
C GLU A 4 10.97 3.89 -2.68
N LYS A 5 11.87 3.22 -3.40
CA LYS A 5 11.63 2.70 -4.75
C LYS A 5 10.50 1.68 -4.76
N GLU A 6 10.47 0.74 -3.82
CA GLU A 6 9.41 -0.27 -3.74
C GLU A 6 8.07 0.34 -3.36
N ILE A 7 8.04 1.28 -2.40
CA ILE A 7 6.81 2.02 -2.05
C ILE A 7 6.27 2.72 -3.29
N LYS A 8 7.14 3.43 -4.01
CA LYS A 8 6.76 4.13 -5.24
C LYS A 8 6.17 3.17 -6.28
N GLN A 9 6.75 1.99 -6.47
CA GLN A 9 6.21 1.00 -7.42
C GLN A 9 4.79 0.55 -7.05
N VAL A 10 4.51 0.35 -5.76
CA VAL A 10 3.15 0.00 -5.31
C VAL A 10 2.18 1.17 -5.53
N VAL A 11 2.59 2.40 -5.19
CA VAL A 11 1.77 3.61 -5.40
C VAL A 11 1.48 3.82 -6.89
N ASP A 12 2.49 3.74 -7.76
CA ASP A 12 2.34 3.90 -9.21
C ASP A 12 1.37 2.86 -9.77
N TRP A 13 1.44 1.61 -9.30
CA TRP A 13 0.49 0.56 -9.69
C TRP A 13 -0.94 0.90 -9.26
N CYS A 14 -1.13 1.39 -8.03
CA CYS A 14 -2.47 1.77 -7.53
C CYS A 14 -3.06 2.94 -8.34
N GLU A 15 -2.26 3.96 -8.64
CA GLU A 15 -2.67 5.10 -9.46
C GLU A 15 -3.09 4.68 -10.88
N ALA A 16 -2.33 3.76 -11.49
CA ALA A 16 -2.67 3.21 -12.80
C ALA A 16 -4.04 2.48 -12.76
N ARG A 17 -4.25 1.62 -11.77
CA ARG A 17 -5.53 0.90 -11.59
C ARG A 17 -6.70 1.86 -11.34
N LYS A 18 -6.51 2.88 -10.52
CA LYS A 18 -7.54 3.89 -10.26
C LYS A 18 -7.93 4.65 -11.53
N LYS A 19 -6.94 5.05 -12.33
CA LYS A 19 -7.17 5.73 -13.61
C LYS A 19 -7.90 4.86 -14.63
N GLU A 20 -7.60 3.57 -14.68
CA GLU A 20 -8.25 2.59 -15.57
C GLU A 20 -9.71 2.35 -15.19
N ARG A 21 -9.97 2.10 -13.89
CA ARG A 21 -11.29 1.67 -13.41
C ARG A 21 -12.26 2.82 -13.16
N LYS A 22 -11.75 4.02 -12.82
CA LYS A 22 -12.55 5.22 -12.49
C LYS A 22 -13.60 4.98 -11.38
N LEU A 23 -13.30 4.09 -10.44
CA LEU A 23 -14.15 3.82 -9.28
C LEU A 23 -13.72 4.71 -8.11
N VAL A 24 -14.69 5.02 -7.24
CA VAL A 24 -14.45 5.80 -6.01
C VAL A 24 -13.53 5.03 -5.05
N SER A 25 -13.79 3.73 -4.88
CA SER A 25 -12.99 2.82 -4.08
C SER A 25 -12.99 1.43 -4.75
N MET A 26 -11.92 0.66 -4.60
CA MET A 26 -11.85 -0.69 -5.16
C MET A 26 -10.94 -1.62 -4.36
N VAL A 27 -11.20 -2.92 -4.47
CA VAL A 27 -10.37 -3.97 -3.88
C VAL A 27 -9.77 -4.78 -5.03
N GLU A 28 -8.46 -4.79 -5.14
CA GLU A 28 -7.74 -5.49 -6.20
C GLU A 28 -6.83 -6.58 -5.60
N ARG A 29 -6.57 -7.62 -6.38
CA ARG A 29 -5.56 -8.61 -6.01
C ARG A 29 -4.19 -7.96 -6.02
N ASN A 30 -3.38 -8.25 -5.01
CA ASN A 30 -2.01 -7.75 -4.98
C ASN A 30 -1.15 -8.55 -5.99
N GLU A 31 -0.98 -8.02 -7.19
CA GLU A 31 -0.15 -8.60 -8.25
C GLU A 31 1.36 -8.36 -8.01
N LEU A 32 1.71 -7.56 -7.00
CA LEU A 32 3.09 -7.19 -6.69
C LEU A 32 3.75 -8.15 -5.71
N ARG A 33 2.99 -9.10 -5.15
CA ARG A 33 3.44 -10.02 -4.07
C ARG A 33 4.72 -10.77 -4.39
N GLU A 34 4.93 -11.15 -5.66
CA GLU A 34 6.13 -11.89 -6.08
C GLU A 34 7.30 -10.97 -6.43
N LYS A 35 7.04 -9.70 -6.75
CA LYS A 35 8.05 -8.73 -7.20
C LYS A 35 8.56 -7.84 -6.07
N ILE A 36 7.73 -7.59 -5.07
CA ILE A 36 7.99 -6.67 -3.97
C ILE A 36 7.80 -7.45 -2.66
N PRO A 37 8.89 -8.01 -2.08
CA PRO A 37 8.81 -9.04 -1.04
C PRO A 37 7.99 -8.64 0.19
N TRP A 38 8.11 -7.39 0.65
CA TRP A 38 7.38 -6.93 1.83
C TRP A 38 5.86 -6.91 1.64
N THR A 39 5.39 -6.88 0.38
CA THR A 39 3.96 -6.90 0.06
C THR A 39 3.37 -8.31 0.09
N TYR A 40 4.19 -9.37 0.15
CA TYR A 40 3.77 -10.76 0.02
C TYR A 40 2.67 -11.17 1.00
N ARG A 41 2.72 -10.64 2.23
CA ARG A 41 1.74 -10.93 3.28
C ARG A 41 0.36 -10.32 3.06
N PHE A 42 0.23 -9.39 2.12
CA PHE A 42 -1.01 -8.70 1.81
C PHE A 42 -1.59 -9.27 0.51
N PRO A 43 -2.61 -10.14 0.57
CA PRO A 43 -3.20 -10.73 -0.63
C PRO A 43 -3.95 -9.73 -1.50
N LEU A 44 -4.41 -8.63 -0.91
CA LEU A 44 -5.23 -7.60 -1.55
C LEU A 44 -4.65 -6.21 -1.29
N ILE A 45 -4.96 -5.30 -2.21
CA ILE A 45 -4.76 -3.85 -2.06
C ILE A 45 -6.13 -3.18 -2.19
N GLU A 46 -6.52 -2.42 -1.17
CA GLU A 46 -7.77 -1.69 -1.08
C GLU A 46 -7.50 -0.20 -1.35
N ILE A 47 -7.93 0.28 -2.50
CA ILE A 47 -7.71 1.65 -2.98
C ILE A 47 -8.90 2.52 -2.55
N ASP A 48 -8.60 3.59 -1.80
CA ASP A 48 -9.53 4.57 -1.24
C ASP A 48 -10.68 3.98 -0.42
N ARG A 49 -10.46 2.76 0.09
CA ARG A 49 -11.36 2.15 1.05
C ARG A 49 -11.12 2.80 2.42
N PRO A 50 -12.17 3.27 3.11
CA PRO A 50 -12.04 3.74 4.48
C PRO A 50 -11.40 2.67 5.37
N THR A 51 -10.47 3.08 6.23
CA THR A 51 -9.70 2.20 7.10
C THR A 51 -10.58 1.45 8.10
N GLU A 52 -11.76 1.98 8.44
CA GLU A 52 -12.78 1.34 9.28
C GLU A 52 -13.45 0.16 8.59
N ALA A 53 -13.51 0.18 7.25
CA ALA A 53 -14.15 -0.83 6.43
C ALA A 53 -13.15 -1.73 5.68
N ALA A 54 -11.85 -1.43 5.78
CA ALA A 54 -10.78 -2.17 5.12
C ALA A 54 -10.43 -3.45 5.89
N SER A 55 -10.00 -4.49 5.18
CA SER A 55 -9.49 -5.69 5.82
C SER A 55 -8.15 -5.43 6.48
N LYS A 56 -8.00 -5.87 7.74
CA LYS A 56 -6.74 -5.83 8.50
C LYS A 56 -5.60 -6.65 7.86
N THR A 57 -5.93 -7.51 6.89
CA THR A 57 -4.96 -8.32 6.15
C THR A 57 -4.56 -7.72 4.80
N SER A 58 -5.17 -6.61 4.38
CA SER A 58 -4.87 -5.93 3.12
C SER A 58 -3.90 -4.77 3.31
N LEU A 59 -3.31 -4.30 2.20
CA LEU A 59 -2.78 -2.94 2.13
C LEU A 59 -3.92 -1.97 1.81
N VAL A 60 -3.86 -0.78 2.38
CA VAL A 60 -4.75 0.33 2.01
C VAL A 60 -3.93 1.38 1.29
N TYR A 61 -4.43 1.83 0.14
CA TYR A 61 -3.87 2.96 -0.59
C TYR A 61 -4.84 4.14 -0.54
N ASP A 62 -4.37 5.30 -0.10
CA ASP A 62 -5.11 6.56 -0.17
C ASP A 62 -4.52 7.43 -1.29
N SER A 63 -5.31 7.65 -2.33
CA SER A 63 -4.91 8.45 -3.49
C SER A 63 -4.82 9.95 -3.23
N THR A 64 -5.48 10.45 -2.17
CA THR A 64 -5.44 11.86 -1.79
C THR A 64 -4.08 12.23 -1.23
N THR A 65 -3.57 11.39 -0.32
CA THR A 65 -2.26 11.57 0.31
C THR A 65 -1.14 10.83 -0.42
N LYS A 66 -1.48 9.98 -1.40
CA LYS A 66 -0.58 9.09 -2.13
C LYS A 66 0.23 8.20 -1.19
N ALA A 67 -0.43 7.72 -0.13
CA ALA A 67 0.19 6.95 0.93
C ALA A 67 -0.37 5.53 1.02
N LEU A 68 0.48 4.61 1.45
CA LEU A 68 0.12 3.24 1.74
C LEU A 68 0.05 3.04 3.25
N TYR A 69 -0.92 2.26 3.69
CA TYR A 69 -1.17 1.96 5.08
C TYR A 69 -1.28 0.46 5.28
N GLN A 70 -0.80 0.00 6.44
CA GLN A 70 -0.98 -1.36 6.91
C GLN A 70 -1.58 -1.33 8.30
N TYR A 71 -2.40 -2.34 8.61
CA TYR A 71 -2.85 -2.54 9.98
C TYR A 71 -1.76 -3.22 10.79
N TYR A 72 -1.38 -2.62 11.92
CA TYR A 72 -0.37 -3.16 12.82
C TYR A 72 -0.60 -2.65 14.25
N MET A 73 -0.61 -3.55 15.25
CA MET A 73 -0.84 -3.20 16.67
C MET A 73 -2.10 -2.35 16.89
N ASP A 74 -3.22 -2.79 16.33
CA ASP A 74 -4.53 -2.14 16.45
C ASP A 74 -4.69 -0.74 15.85
N GLU A 75 -3.75 -0.34 15.01
CA GLU A 75 -3.81 0.93 14.29
C GLU A 75 -3.40 0.79 12.83
N TRP A 76 -3.87 1.71 12.00
CA TRP A 76 -3.42 1.87 10.63
C TRP A 76 -2.17 2.75 10.62
N ARG A 77 -1.03 2.14 10.29
CA ARG A 77 0.24 2.84 10.18
C ARG A 77 0.57 3.12 8.73
N LYS A 78 0.95 4.36 8.44
CA LYS A 78 1.55 4.72 7.15
C LYS A 78 2.84 3.92 6.98
N ILE A 79 3.03 3.37 5.79
CA ILE A 79 4.25 2.68 5.41
C ILE A 79 5.26 3.75 4.99
N GLU A 80 6.33 3.86 5.78
CA GLU A 80 7.45 4.75 5.51
C GLU A 80 8.63 3.96 4.94
N PRO A 81 9.47 4.58 4.10
CA PRO A 81 10.69 3.96 3.63
C PRO A 81 11.67 3.71 4.77
N GLU A 82 12.55 2.72 4.61
CA GLU A 82 13.69 2.54 5.49
C GLU A 82 14.57 3.80 5.47
N PHE A 83 14.77 4.42 6.63
CA PHE A 83 15.76 5.46 6.79
C PHE A 83 17.14 4.81 6.80
N ASP A 84 17.96 5.13 5.81
CA ASP A 84 19.39 4.81 5.82
C ASP A 84 20.05 5.60 6.97
N ILE A 85 20.08 5.02 8.16
CA ILE A 85 20.88 5.58 9.25
C ILE A 85 22.33 5.31 8.88
N LYS A 86 22.94 6.22 8.13
CA LYS A 86 24.39 6.30 7.99
C LYS A 86 24.96 6.67 9.35
N ILE A 87 25.26 5.65 10.17
CA ILE A 87 26.13 5.81 11.34
C ILE A 87 27.49 6.20 10.76
N LYS A 88 27.83 7.49 10.88
CA LYS A 88 29.17 8.01 10.57
C LYS A 88 30.16 7.63 11.66
#